data_AF-A0A4Y7SER8-F1
#
_entry.id   AF-A0A4Y7SER8-F1
#
_cell.length_a   1.000
_cell.length_b   1.000
_cell.length_c   1.000
_cell.angle_alpha   90.00
_cell.angle_beta   90.00
_cell.angle_gamma   90.00
#
_symmetry.space_group_name_H-M   'P 1'
#
loop_
_entity.id
_entity.type
_entity.pdbx_description
1 polymer ?
#
loop_
_entity_poly.entity_id
_entity_poly.type
_entity_poly.pdbx_seq_one_letter_code
_entity_poly.pdbx_strand_id
1 'polypeptide(L)'
;MPDMCPALYLLSAVFQDCCGDGLAFVEEVMSHDLGKRFAKTTSLRAVQVAQAAMDTHYPEGIYGYAAKLLKFVQDVYLYKDHRLRQFFDDGDFMISFTRMFHRLSSHFLSQEALSDKLVEPIINLYIHAMYSRSPEAIPHRIVIRNFRGLLTGGYLEMHARCLSKARGNVLESFCSWTMSPHILDVLTSWESNGMVDLLTRLFDFPDSRDYWRTFWSAVQNRLRVYKPVRMDEGWSNTCDNLSQCTRNAEGRDSSKTKQCSRCSSMTYCSPHCQRGDWFERHRNECPSARGEHFELSEAESLYSHRSRAFHTRYLEWLFEQRAVDIYAACAEGKNVPTETKIPVFDCTGLGDKFEPFNPDDLLAQLSQTSNDASDNIRSFRKSRYKQLVRTTRSLPTEGEHLVEGVFQHDSKSTIHLLVLLKRIEGGYKARYSAFYIL
;
A
#
# COMPACT_ATOMS: atom_id res chain seq x y z
N MET A 1 35.35 -11.43 -16.53
CA MET A 1 35.61 -11.47 -15.06
C MET A 1 34.75 -10.54 -14.18
N PRO A 2 33.67 -9.89 -14.64
CA PRO A 2 32.62 -9.37 -13.74
C PRO A 2 32.01 -10.37 -12.75
N ASP A 3 31.92 -11.66 -13.10
CA ASP A 3 31.41 -12.70 -12.19
C ASP A 3 32.28 -12.91 -10.94
N MET A 4 33.50 -12.39 -10.94
CA MET A 4 34.52 -12.59 -9.92
C MET A 4 35.06 -11.23 -9.43
N CYS A 5 34.21 -10.24 -9.18
CA CYS A 5 34.66 -9.03 -8.48
C CYS A 5 35.14 -9.42 -7.07
N PRO A 6 36.47 -9.41 -6.80
CA PRO A 6 36.98 -9.95 -5.53
C PRO A 6 36.50 -9.13 -4.34
N ALA A 7 36.38 -7.81 -4.53
CA ALA A 7 35.85 -6.90 -3.51
C ALA A 7 34.40 -7.24 -3.13
N LEU A 8 33.52 -7.49 -4.10
CA LEU A 8 32.13 -7.85 -3.84
C LEU A 8 32.04 -9.23 -3.17
N TYR A 9 32.87 -10.18 -3.59
CA TYR A 9 32.94 -11.49 -2.96
C TYR A 9 33.35 -11.40 -1.49
N LEU A 10 34.40 -10.63 -1.19
CA LEU A 10 34.85 -10.39 0.19
C LEU A 10 33.76 -9.69 1.02
N LEU A 11 33.12 -8.67 0.46
CA LEU A 11 32.02 -7.96 1.12
C LEU A 11 30.82 -8.87 1.40
N SER A 12 30.44 -9.74 0.45
CA SER A 12 29.38 -10.73 0.67
C SER A 12 29.75 -11.73 1.76
N ALA A 13 31.00 -12.20 1.79
CA ALA A 13 31.46 -13.15 2.80
C ALA A 13 31.42 -12.58 4.23
N VAL A 14 31.60 -11.27 4.39
CA VAL A 14 31.54 -10.58 5.70
C VAL A 14 30.16 -10.68 6.37
N PHE A 15 29.08 -10.70 5.57
CA PHE A 15 27.70 -10.70 6.05
C PHE A 15 27.03 -12.09 6.03
N GLN A 16 27.77 -13.13 5.67
CA GLN A 16 27.29 -14.51 5.68
C GLN A 16 27.64 -15.18 7.01
N ASP A 17 26.64 -15.75 7.70
CA ASP A 17 26.74 -16.39 9.01
C ASP A 17 27.82 -17.48 9.10
N CYS A 18 28.23 -18.07 7.97
CA CYS A 18 29.23 -19.13 7.91
C CYS A 18 30.69 -18.64 7.95
N CYS A 19 30.97 -17.34 7.74
CA CYS A 19 32.32 -16.84 7.46
C CYS A 19 32.72 -15.55 8.20
N GLY A 20 31.78 -14.80 8.78
CA GLY A 20 32.08 -13.56 9.51
C GLY A 20 30.92 -13.10 10.40
N ASP A 21 31.22 -12.30 11.43
CA ASP A 21 30.19 -11.73 12.32
C ASP A 21 29.65 -10.39 11.79
N GLY A 22 30.12 -9.83 10.67
CA GLY A 22 29.72 -8.52 10.12
C GLY A 22 29.99 -7.28 11.01
N LEU A 23 30.12 -7.46 12.33
CA LEU A 23 30.13 -6.41 13.34
C LEU A 23 31.35 -5.51 13.20
N ALA A 24 32.54 -6.08 13.03
CA ALA A 24 33.77 -5.30 12.85
C ALA A 24 33.70 -4.42 11.59
N PHE A 25 33.11 -4.94 10.51
CA PHE A 25 32.90 -4.14 9.29
C PHE A 25 31.89 -3.03 9.52
N VAL A 26 30.76 -3.32 10.17
CA VAL A 26 29.77 -2.28 10.48
C VAL A 26 30.38 -1.22 11.41
N GLU A 27 31.07 -1.59 12.48
CA GLU A 27 31.74 -0.62 13.37
C GLU A 27 32.73 0.26 12.61
N GLU A 28 33.56 -0.32 11.76
CA GLU A 28 34.53 0.45 10.96
C GLU A 28 33.84 1.39 9.96
N VAL A 29 32.80 0.91 9.25
CA VAL A 29 32.03 1.74 8.31
C VAL A 29 31.21 2.81 9.02
N MET A 30 30.75 2.54 10.26
CA MET A 30 30.04 3.51 11.07
C MET A 30 31.00 4.54 11.71
N SER A 31 32.24 4.15 11.97
CA SER A 31 33.30 5.08 12.33
C SER A 31 33.58 6.02 11.15
N HIS A 32 33.74 7.32 11.43
CA HIS A 32 34.09 8.34 10.43
C HIS A 32 33.03 8.70 9.35
N ASP A 33 31.72 8.55 9.60
CA ASP A 33 30.64 8.92 8.63
C ASP A 33 30.75 8.18 7.27
N LEU A 34 31.42 7.03 7.26
CA LEU A 34 31.62 6.26 6.03
C LEU A 34 30.34 5.49 5.62
N GLY A 35 29.42 5.22 6.52
CA GLY A 35 28.18 4.48 6.25
C GLY A 35 27.32 5.11 5.15
N LYS A 36 27.10 6.43 5.23
CA LYS A 36 26.37 7.16 4.18
C LYS A 36 27.09 7.10 2.84
N ARG A 37 28.42 7.29 2.86
CA ARG A 37 29.25 7.23 1.65
C ARG A 37 29.24 5.81 1.05
N PHE A 38 29.33 4.78 1.88
CA PHE A 38 29.32 3.38 1.49
C PHE A 38 28.01 3.00 0.80
N ALA A 39 26.87 3.32 1.42
CA ALA A 39 25.55 3.06 0.83
C ALA A 39 25.37 3.80 -0.50
N LYS A 40 25.73 5.09 -0.54
CA LYS A 40 25.67 5.91 -1.76
C LYS A 40 26.56 5.34 -2.87
N THR A 41 27.80 4.95 -2.58
CA THR A 41 28.72 4.39 -3.57
C THR A 41 28.24 3.02 -4.07
N THR A 42 27.66 2.20 -3.19
CA THR A 42 27.05 0.91 -3.57
C THR A 42 25.87 1.13 -4.53
N SER A 43 24.97 2.07 -4.21
CA SER A 43 23.86 2.45 -5.10
C SER A 43 24.34 3.04 -6.43
N LEU A 44 25.40 3.85 -6.42
CA LEU A 44 26.04 4.38 -7.63
C LEU A 44 26.60 3.25 -8.51
N ARG A 45 27.03 2.14 -7.91
CA ARG A 45 27.54 0.99 -8.65
C ARG A 45 26.46 0.34 -9.51
N ALA A 46 25.21 0.32 -9.03
CA ALA A 46 24.08 -0.11 -9.86
C ALA A 46 23.90 0.79 -11.10
N VAL A 47 24.07 2.11 -10.96
CA VAL A 47 24.00 3.05 -12.10
C VAL A 47 25.12 2.78 -13.11
N GLN A 48 26.34 2.54 -12.63
CA GLN A 48 27.50 2.28 -13.48
C GLN A 48 27.38 0.96 -14.22
N VAL A 49 26.85 -0.09 -13.58
CA VAL A 49 26.51 -1.35 -14.25
C VAL A 49 25.49 -1.10 -15.35
N ALA A 50 24.45 -0.31 -15.07
CA ALA A 50 23.43 0.00 -16.05
C ALA A 50 23.95 0.81 -17.25
N GLN A 51 25.00 1.62 -17.06
CA GLN A 51 25.69 2.35 -18.13
C GLN A 51 26.59 1.42 -18.95
N ALA A 52 27.45 0.64 -18.28
CA ALA A 52 28.36 -0.29 -18.93
C ALA A 52 27.64 -1.37 -19.76
N ALA A 53 26.43 -1.73 -19.35
CA ALA A 53 25.58 -2.66 -20.08
C ALA A 53 25.08 -2.11 -21.43
N MET A 54 25.08 -0.79 -21.64
CA MET A 54 24.65 -0.18 -22.91
C MET A 54 25.81 -0.02 -23.90
N ASP A 55 27.05 -0.26 -23.47
CA ASP A 55 28.22 -0.18 -24.33
C ASP A 55 28.24 -1.36 -25.32
N THR A 56 28.68 -1.11 -26.55
CA THR A 56 28.78 -2.13 -27.62
C THR A 56 29.68 -3.31 -27.24
N HIS A 57 30.62 -3.08 -26.32
CA HIS A 57 31.55 -4.07 -25.78
C HIS A 57 31.38 -4.18 -24.27
N TYR A 58 30.19 -4.59 -23.83
CA TYR A 58 29.91 -4.73 -22.41
C TYR A 58 30.73 -5.86 -21.76
N PRO A 59 31.09 -5.75 -20.46
CA PRO A 59 31.88 -6.76 -19.78
C PRO A 59 31.18 -8.14 -19.64
N GLU A 60 31.89 -9.22 -19.94
CA GLU A 60 31.40 -10.60 -19.76
C GLU A 60 31.11 -10.93 -18.28
N GLY A 61 29.87 -11.33 -17.96
CA GLY A 61 29.43 -11.61 -16.59
C GLY A 61 28.79 -10.42 -15.88
N ILE A 62 28.50 -9.32 -16.59
CA ILE A 62 27.85 -8.13 -16.00
C ILE A 62 26.54 -8.46 -15.25
N TYR A 63 25.83 -9.51 -15.68
CA TYR A 63 24.64 -10.02 -15.00
C TYR A 63 24.93 -10.67 -13.66
N GLY A 64 25.90 -11.58 -13.61
CA GLY A 64 26.26 -12.24 -12.37
C GLY A 64 26.78 -11.20 -11.37
N TYR A 65 27.50 -10.19 -11.84
CA TYR A 65 27.86 -9.04 -11.02
C TYR A 65 26.63 -8.28 -10.51
N ALA A 66 25.68 -7.91 -11.39
CA ALA A 66 24.46 -7.19 -11.01
C ALA A 66 23.61 -7.96 -9.97
N ALA A 67 23.44 -9.26 -10.19
CA ALA A 67 22.71 -10.15 -9.29
C ALA A 67 23.42 -10.28 -7.93
N LYS A 68 24.73 -10.49 -7.92
CA LYS A 68 25.54 -10.53 -6.68
C LYS A 68 25.51 -9.20 -5.94
N LEU A 69 25.49 -8.08 -6.65
CA LEU A 69 25.42 -6.75 -6.05
C LEU A 69 24.07 -6.55 -5.33
N LEU A 70 22.96 -6.98 -5.95
CA LEU A 70 21.65 -6.98 -5.29
C LEU A 70 21.65 -7.90 -4.07
N LYS A 71 22.16 -9.12 -4.22
CA LYS A 71 22.24 -10.10 -3.13
C LYS A 71 23.03 -9.56 -1.94
N PHE A 72 24.17 -8.92 -2.19
CA PHE A 72 24.95 -8.24 -1.15
C PHE A 72 24.11 -7.21 -0.38
N VAL A 73 23.36 -6.35 -1.06
CA VAL A 73 22.48 -5.38 -0.38
C VAL A 73 21.39 -6.11 0.41
N GLN A 74 20.81 -7.19 -0.13
CA GLN A 74 19.83 -7.99 0.62
C GLN A 74 20.45 -8.60 1.90
N ASP A 75 21.69 -9.07 1.84
CA ASP A 75 22.39 -9.65 3.00
C ASP A 75 22.63 -8.58 4.08
N VAL A 76 22.97 -7.33 3.70
CA VAL A 76 23.02 -6.19 4.64
C VAL A 76 21.66 -5.95 5.33
N TYR A 77 20.55 -6.13 4.61
CA TYR A 77 19.20 -6.00 5.15
C TYR A 77 18.74 -7.18 6.00
N LEU A 78 19.40 -8.33 5.91
CA LEU A 78 19.12 -9.49 6.77
C LEU A 78 20.06 -9.54 7.99
N TYR A 79 21.21 -8.85 7.92
CA TYR A 79 22.22 -8.85 8.98
C TYR A 79 21.80 -8.10 10.25
N LYS A 80 21.94 -8.70 11.43
CA LYS A 80 21.42 -8.22 12.74
C LYS A 80 21.57 -6.73 13.08
N ASP A 81 22.59 -6.03 12.58
CA ASP A 81 22.76 -4.57 12.79
C ASP A 81 22.00 -3.74 11.73
N HIS A 82 21.12 -2.85 12.19
CA HIS A 82 20.26 -2.04 11.33
C HIS A 82 20.88 -0.70 10.89
N ARG A 83 21.99 -0.24 11.48
CA ARG A 83 22.55 1.10 11.25
C ARG A 83 22.90 1.34 9.78
N LEU A 84 23.51 0.34 9.13
CA LEU A 84 23.91 0.46 7.72
C LEU A 84 22.69 0.47 6.77
N ARG A 85 21.62 -0.24 7.13
CA ARG A 85 20.38 -0.33 6.33
C ARG A 85 19.71 1.04 6.18
N GLN A 86 19.73 1.85 7.24
CA GLN A 86 19.15 3.20 7.22
C GLN A 86 19.76 4.08 6.13
N PHE A 87 21.06 3.97 5.88
CA PHE A 87 21.71 4.74 4.81
C PHE A 87 21.32 4.28 3.40
N PHE A 88 21.02 2.99 3.21
CA PHE A 88 20.47 2.50 1.94
C PHE A 88 19.04 3.00 1.73
N ASP A 89 18.24 2.93 2.79
CA ASP A 89 16.87 3.42 2.86
C ASP A 89 16.75 4.92 2.52
N ASP A 90 17.70 5.75 2.96
CA ASP A 90 17.79 7.17 2.64
C ASP A 90 18.39 7.44 1.24
N GLY A 91 19.14 6.48 0.69
CA GLY A 91 19.91 6.62 -0.55
C GLY A 91 19.18 6.21 -1.83
N ASP A 92 17.85 6.05 -1.79
CA ASP A 92 17.02 5.63 -2.92
C ASP A 92 17.54 4.37 -3.65
N PHE A 93 18.15 3.43 -2.91
CA PHE A 93 18.78 2.26 -3.51
C PHE A 93 17.77 1.49 -4.39
N MET A 94 16.51 1.37 -3.95
CA MET A 94 15.47 0.64 -4.66
C MET A 94 15.24 1.19 -6.07
N ILE A 95 15.30 2.52 -6.24
CA ILE A 95 15.20 3.16 -7.57
C ILE A 95 16.43 2.80 -8.41
N SER A 96 17.63 2.96 -7.84
CA SER A 96 18.90 2.71 -8.56
C SER A 96 19.01 1.27 -9.06
N PHE A 97 18.71 0.29 -8.20
CA PHE A 97 18.77 -1.13 -8.54
C PHE A 97 17.67 -1.52 -9.52
N THR A 98 16.44 -1.03 -9.33
CA THR A 98 15.36 -1.32 -10.28
C THR A 98 15.67 -0.74 -11.66
N ARG A 99 16.21 0.47 -11.75
CA ARG A 99 16.65 1.07 -13.04
C ARG A 99 17.77 0.26 -13.69
N MET A 100 18.70 -0.26 -12.90
CA MET A 100 19.77 -1.13 -13.41
C MET A 100 19.18 -2.36 -14.10
N PHE A 101 18.32 -3.11 -13.42
CA PHE A 101 17.70 -4.31 -14.00
C PHE A 101 16.70 -3.97 -15.12
N HIS A 102 15.99 -2.84 -15.05
CA HIS A 102 15.13 -2.38 -16.14
C HIS A 102 15.94 -2.15 -17.42
N ARG A 103 17.09 -1.47 -17.35
CA ARG A 103 17.97 -1.24 -18.51
C ARG A 103 18.57 -2.54 -19.05
N LEU A 104 19.06 -3.40 -18.15
CA LEU A 104 19.55 -4.73 -18.52
C LEU A 104 18.47 -5.53 -19.23
N SER A 105 17.24 -5.57 -18.71
CA SER A 105 16.15 -6.28 -19.37
C SER A 105 15.86 -5.70 -20.76
N SER A 106 15.81 -4.38 -20.92
CA SER A 106 15.48 -3.75 -22.21
C SER A 106 16.52 -4.00 -23.31
N HIS A 107 17.81 -4.04 -22.97
CA HIS A 107 18.87 -4.16 -23.97
C HIS A 107 19.02 -5.59 -24.49
N PHE A 108 18.75 -6.59 -23.65
CA PHE A 108 19.13 -7.98 -23.91
C PHE A 108 17.96 -8.92 -24.20
N LEU A 109 16.71 -8.44 -24.21
CA LEU A 109 15.55 -9.21 -24.67
C LEU A 109 15.64 -9.66 -26.13
N SER A 110 16.50 -9.04 -26.95
CA SER A 110 16.82 -9.48 -28.30
C SER A 110 17.62 -10.80 -28.34
N GLN A 111 18.06 -11.32 -27.19
CA GLN A 111 18.86 -12.53 -27.04
C GLN A 111 18.12 -13.49 -26.09
N GLU A 112 17.24 -14.35 -26.63
CA GLU A 112 16.27 -15.18 -25.87
C GLU A 112 16.85 -15.89 -24.63
N ALA A 113 18.10 -16.36 -24.68
CA ALA A 113 18.79 -17.08 -23.60
C ALA A 113 19.12 -16.23 -22.34
N LEU A 114 19.04 -14.90 -22.40
CA LEU A 114 19.37 -14.00 -21.28
C LEU A 114 18.16 -13.57 -20.45
N SER A 115 16.94 -13.86 -20.93
CA SER A 115 15.70 -13.55 -20.20
C SER A 115 15.59 -14.33 -18.89
N ASP A 116 15.95 -15.62 -18.90
CA ASP A 116 15.85 -16.50 -17.73
C ASP A 116 16.80 -16.10 -16.58
N LYS A 117 18.00 -15.60 -16.91
CA LYS A 117 18.99 -15.15 -15.91
C LYS A 117 18.56 -13.90 -15.13
N LEU A 118 17.58 -13.15 -15.65
CA LEU A 118 17.06 -11.95 -15.00
C LEU A 118 15.83 -12.22 -14.12
N VAL A 119 15.17 -13.36 -14.29
CA VAL A 119 13.93 -13.72 -13.57
C VAL A 119 14.15 -13.67 -12.05
N GLU A 120 15.18 -14.35 -11.54
CA GLU A 120 15.45 -14.42 -10.10
C GLU A 120 15.79 -13.04 -9.50
N PRO A 121 16.74 -12.25 -10.04
CA PRO A 121 16.99 -10.89 -9.53
C PRO A 121 15.76 -9.98 -9.53
N ILE A 122 14.89 -10.08 -10.54
CA ILE A 122 13.65 -9.29 -10.62
C ILE A 122 12.67 -9.70 -9.52
N ILE A 123 12.53 -11.01 -9.25
CA ILE A 123 11.71 -11.50 -8.14
C ILE A 123 12.32 -11.05 -6.80
N ASN A 124 13.65 -11.10 -6.67
CA ASN A 124 14.37 -10.70 -5.47
C ASN A 124 14.20 -9.20 -5.13
N LEU A 125 14.08 -8.31 -6.13
CA LEU A 125 13.71 -6.92 -5.90
C LEU A 125 12.33 -6.78 -5.26
N TYR A 126 11.35 -7.53 -5.76
CA TYR A 126 10.00 -7.52 -5.20
C TYR A 126 9.95 -8.13 -3.79
N ILE A 127 10.59 -9.27 -3.59
CA ILE A 127 10.74 -9.89 -2.27
C ILE A 127 11.40 -8.92 -1.30
N HIS A 128 12.43 -8.18 -1.73
CA HIS A 128 13.05 -7.17 -0.88
C HIS A 128 12.07 -6.04 -0.55
N ALA A 129 11.30 -5.55 -1.51
CA ALA A 129 10.31 -4.50 -1.22
C ALA A 129 9.27 -4.94 -0.17
N MET A 130 8.92 -6.24 -0.15
CA MET A 130 7.93 -6.84 0.75
C MET A 130 8.49 -7.33 2.09
N TYR A 131 9.74 -7.83 2.11
CA TYR A 131 10.28 -8.66 3.20
C TYR A 131 11.69 -8.28 3.63
N SER A 132 12.20 -7.09 3.27
CA SER A 132 13.55 -6.63 3.63
C SER A 132 13.87 -6.56 5.13
N ARG A 133 12.92 -6.78 6.04
CA ARG A 133 13.12 -6.73 7.49
C ARG A 133 12.56 -7.97 8.23
N SER A 134 12.54 -9.12 7.57
CA SER A 134 12.17 -10.42 8.19
C SER A 134 13.02 -10.70 9.45
N PRO A 135 12.45 -11.15 10.59
CA PRO A 135 11.08 -11.65 10.79
C PRO A 135 10.03 -10.60 11.24
N GLU A 136 10.42 -9.35 11.47
CA GLU A 136 9.52 -8.30 11.95
C GLU A 136 8.53 -7.84 10.87
N ALA A 137 7.37 -7.30 11.29
CA ALA A 137 6.47 -6.66 10.33
C ALA A 137 7.16 -5.43 9.74
N ILE A 138 7.13 -5.27 8.42
CA ILE A 138 7.72 -4.08 7.80
C ILE A 138 6.70 -2.94 7.91
N PRO A 139 7.08 -1.79 8.49
CA PRO A 139 6.18 -0.65 8.57
C PRO A 139 5.60 -0.25 7.21
N HIS A 140 4.32 0.10 7.21
CA HIS A 140 3.58 0.50 5.99
C HIS A 140 4.36 1.55 5.18
N ARG A 141 4.91 2.58 5.83
CA ARG A 141 5.64 3.66 5.13
C ARG A 141 6.86 3.15 4.35
N ILE A 142 7.58 2.17 4.88
CA ILE A 142 8.76 1.59 4.26
C ILE A 142 8.37 0.73 3.07
N VAL A 143 7.34 -0.10 3.21
CA VAL A 143 6.81 -0.90 2.08
C VAL A 143 6.36 0.04 0.95
N ILE A 144 5.57 1.07 1.25
CA ILE A 144 5.14 2.06 0.25
C ILE A 144 6.32 2.78 -0.38
N ARG A 145 7.35 3.17 0.38
CA ARG A 145 8.58 3.76 -0.17
C ARG A 145 9.25 2.81 -1.16
N ASN A 146 9.41 1.54 -0.78
CA ASN A 146 10.07 0.54 -1.62
C ASN A 146 9.28 0.28 -2.89
N PHE A 147 7.96 0.10 -2.81
CA PHE A 147 7.08 -0.06 -3.98
C PHE A 147 7.09 1.18 -4.88
N ARG A 148 7.11 2.38 -4.29
CA ARG A 148 7.31 3.62 -5.05
C ARG A 148 8.65 3.62 -5.78
N GLY A 149 9.70 3.11 -5.14
CA GLY A 149 11.02 2.93 -5.73
C GLY A 149 11.03 1.96 -6.90
N LEU A 150 10.37 0.79 -6.74
CA LEU A 150 10.16 -0.19 -7.81
C LEU A 150 9.46 0.45 -9.01
N LEU A 151 8.33 1.14 -8.80
CA LEU A 151 7.61 1.81 -9.89
C LEU A 151 8.48 2.89 -10.53
N THR A 152 9.06 3.78 -9.75
CA THR A 152 9.89 4.87 -10.29
C THR A 152 11.11 4.34 -11.08
N GLY A 153 11.57 3.13 -10.77
CA GLY A 153 12.66 2.47 -11.47
C GLY A 153 12.27 1.65 -12.70
N GLY A 154 10.98 1.51 -13.00
CA GLY A 154 10.48 0.78 -14.18
C GLY A 154 10.27 -0.73 -13.93
N TYR A 155 9.86 -1.09 -12.70
CA TYR A 155 9.67 -2.50 -12.32
C TYR A 155 8.59 -3.20 -13.13
N LEU A 156 7.42 -2.56 -13.35
CA LEU A 156 6.31 -3.22 -14.03
C LEU A 156 6.64 -3.48 -15.50
N GLU A 157 7.32 -2.58 -16.20
CA GLU A 157 7.79 -2.82 -17.58
C GLU A 157 8.78 -3.97 -17.63
N MET A 158 9.69 -4.04 -16.66
CA MET A 158 10.67 -5.11 -16.55
C MET A 158 10.00 -6.45 -16.23
N HIS A 159 9.06 -6.47 -15.29
CA HIS A 159 8.24 -7.64 -14.97
C HIS A 159 7.50 -8.13 -16.22
N ALA A 160 6.90 -7.21 -16.95
CA ALA A 160 6.11 -7.56 -18.12
C ALA A 160 6.96 -8.17 -19.26
N ARG A 161 8.20 -7.73 -19.40
CA ARG A 161 9.15 -8.28 -20.37
C ARG A 161 9.76 -9.62 -19.98
N CYS A 162 10.11 -9.79 -18.70
CA CYS A 162 10.90 -10.94 -18.23
C CYS A 162 10.06 -12.03 -17.54
N LEU A 163 8.89 -11.69 -16.99
CA LEU A 163 8.08 -12.58 -16.15
C LEU A 163 6.73 -12.95 -16.77
N SER A 164 6.43 -12.52 -18.00
CA SER A 164 5.19 -12.87 -18.71
C SER A 164 4.99 -14.38 -18.87
N LYS A 165 6.07 -15.17 -18.88
CA LYS A 165 6.03 -16.63 -18.91
C LYS A 165 6.00 -17.30 -17.52
N ALA A 166 6.27 -16.56 -16.45
CA ALA A 166 6.73 -17.17 -15.20
C ALA A 166 5.68 -17.21 -14.08
N ARG A 167 4.97 -16.12 -13.71
CA ARG A 167 4.17 -16.12 -12.45
C ARG A 167 3.07 -15.05 -12.45
N GLY A 168 1.81 -15.45 -12.26
CA GLY A 168 0.67 -14.53 -12.06
C GLY A 168 0.64 -13.84 -10.68
N ASN A 169 1.34 -14.42 -9.69
CA ASN A 169 1.19 -14.12 -8.27
C ASN A 169 1.74 -12.73 -7.88
N VAL A 170 2.73 -12.21 -8.62
CA VAL A 170 3.39 -10.93 -8.28
C VAL A 170 2.46 -9.75 -8.58
N LEU A 171 1.75 -9.76 -9.72
CA LEU A 171 0.79 -8.70 -10.06
C LEU A 171 -0.40 -8.68 -9.09
N GLU A 172 -0.84 -9.86 -8.65
CA GLU A 172 -1.90 -9.99 -7.66
C GLU A 172 -1.50 -9.34 -6.34
N SER A 173 -0.33 -9.69 -5.82
CA SER A 173 0.17 -9.09 -4.58
C SER A 173 0.59 -7.63 -4.75
N PHE A 174 1.04 -7.20 -5.94
CA PHE A 174 1.30 -5.79 -6.23
C PHE A 174 0.01 -4.96 -6.22
N CYS A 175 -1.10 -5.55 -6.66
CA CYS A 175 -2.38 -4.87 -6.81
C CYS A 175 -2.82 -4.24 -5.49
N SER A 176 -2.70 -4.95 -4.37
CA SER A 176 -3.09 -4.46 -3.02
C SER A 176 -2.46 -3.09 -2.69
N TRP A 177 -1.19 -2.90 -3.05
CA TRP A 177 -0.43 -1.68 -2.78
C TRP A 177 -0.85 -0.47 -3.62
N THR A 178 -1.53 -0.71 -4.76
CA THR A 178 -2.09 0.38 -5.57
C THR A 178 -3.33 1.00 -4.93
N MET A 179 -3.76 0.52 -3.76
CA MET A 179 -4.71 1.23 -2.90
C MET A 179 -4.06 2.35 -2.07
N SER A 180 -2.74 2.51 -2.14
CA SER A 180 -2.03 3.64 -1.53
C SER A 180 -2.01 4.87 -2.44
N PRO A 181 -2.44 6.06 -1.96
CA PRO A 181 -2.31 7.32 -2.68
C PRO A 181 -0.90 7.60 -3.20
N HIS A 182 0.14 7.23 -2.46
CA HIS A 182 1.54 7.45 -2.85
C HIS A 182 1.95 6.60 -4.06
N ILE A 183 1.38 5.41 -4.19
CA ILE A 183 1.60 4.52 -5.33
C ILE A 183 0.81 5.04 -6.54
N LEU A 184 -0.44 5.45 -6.33
CA LEU A 184 -1.27 6.05 -7.38
C LEU A 184 -0.71 7.39 -7.89
N ASP A 185 -0.01 8.16 -7.07
CA ASP A 185 0.70 9.38 -7.52
C ASP A 185 1.73 9.05 -8.61
N VAL A 186 2.49 7.96 -8.44
CA VAL A 186 3.45 7.49 -9.46
C VAL A 186 2.72 6.97 -10.69
N LEU A 187 1.69 6.13 -10.51
CA LEU A 187 0.93 5.56 -11.63
C LEU A 187 0.18 6.63 -12.44
N THR A 188 -0.23 7.73 -11.82
CA THR A 188 -0.83 8.87 -12.55
C THR A 188 0.16 9.45 -13.55
N SER A 189 1.44 9.58 -13.17
CA SER A 189 2.48 10.08 -14.08
C SER A 189 2.74 9.12 -15.24
N TRP A 190 2.59 7.81 -15.00
CA TRP A 190 2.77 6.78 -16.01
C TRP A 190 1.66 6.78 -17.05
N GLU A 191 0.41 6.96 -16.63
CA GLU A 191 -0.73 7.07 -17.54
C GLU A 191 -0.55 8.22 -18.55
N SER A 192 0.03 9.35 -18.11
CA SER A 192 0.32 10.49 -18.97
C SER A 192 1.51 10.29 -19.93
N ASN A 193 2.40 9.34 -19.65
CA ASN A 193 3.70 9.20 -20.33
C ASN A 193 3.80 7.98 -21.29
N GLY A 194 2.67 7.41 -21.74
CA GLY A 194 2.68 6.42 -22.82
C GLY A 194 2.63 4.94 -22.42
N MET A 195 1.99 4.60 -21.29
CA MET A 195 1.76 3.19 -20.92
C MET A 195 0.94 2.40 -21.95
N VAL A 196 0.13 3.08 -22.77
CA VAL A 196 -0.66 2.45 -23.85
C VAL A 196 0.24 1.61 -24.77
N ASP A 197 1.44 2.11 -25.10
CA ASP A 197 2.40 1.41 -25.96
C ASP A 197 3.01 0.18 -25.27
N LEU A 198 3.16 0.22 -23.95
CA LEU A 198 3.62 -0.95 -23.18
C LEU A 198 2.51 -2.02 -23.14
N LEU A 199 1.30 -1.64 -22.76
CA LEU A 199 0.17 -2.58 -22.68
C LEU A 199 -0.15 -3.21 -24.03
N THR A 200 -0.06 -2.43 -25.11
CA THR A 200 -0.21 -2.94 -26.49
C THR A 200 0.82 -4.04 -26.77
N ARG A 201 2.10 -3.82 -26.45
CA ARG A 201 3.17 -4.82 -26.59
C ARG A 201 3.00 -6.03 -25.66
N LEU A 202 2.39 -5.84 -24.49
CA LEU A 202 2.14 -6.94 -23.55
C LEU A 202 0.97 -7.81 -23.94
N PHE A 203 0.02 -7.26 -24.68
CA PHE A 203 -1.10 -8.03 -25.23
C PHE A 203 -0.68 -8.99 -26.35
N ASP A 204 0.56 -8.88 -26.85
CA ASP A 204 1.17 -9.83 -27.77
C ASP A 204 1.66 -11.12 -27.08
N PHE A 205 1.60 -11.20 -25.74
CA PHE A 205 1.92 -12.40 -24.95
C PHE A 205 0.64 -13.05 -24.37
N PRO A 206 0.09 -14.10 -24.99
CA PRO A 206 -1.22 -14.67 -24.62
C PRO A 206 -1.33 -15.08 -23.15
N ASP A 207 -0.28 -15.72 -22.60
CA ASP A 207 -0.29 -16.35 -21.27
C ASP A 207 -0.42 -15.35 -20.10
N SER A 208 -0.04 -14.10 -20.32
CA SER A 208 -0.09 -13.04 -19.28
C SER A 208 -1.10 -11.94 -19.58
N ARG A 209 -1.72 -11.99 -20.77
CA ARG A 209 -2.61 -10.94 -21.29
C ARG A 209 -3.78 -10.66 -20.37
N ASP A 210 -4.46 -11.70 -19.88
CA ASP A 210 -5.66 -11.54 -19.06
C ASP A 210 -5.35 -11.08 -17.64
N TYR A 211 -4.23 -11.53 -17.06
CA TYR A 211 -3.74 -11.02 -15.76
C TYR A 211 -3.39 -9.54 -15.85
N TRP A 212 -2.65 -9.13 -16.88
CA TRP A 212 -2.31 -7.72 -17.10
C TRP A 212 -3.53 -6.86 -17.40
N ARG A 213 -4.49 -7.36 -18.18
CA ARG A 213 -5.74 -6.64 -18.46
C ARG A 213 -6.53 -6.42 -17.17
N THR A 214 -6.69 -7.46 -16.35
CA THR A 214 -7.38 -7.38 -15.06
C THR A 214 -6.66 -6.41 -14.11
N PHE A 215 -5.33 -6.56 -13.96
CA PHE A 215 -4.53 -5.66 -13.13
C PHE A 215 -4.66 -4.20 -13.57
N TRP A 216 -4.49 -3.94 -14.87
CA TRP A 216 -4.55 -2.58 -15.38
C TRP A 216 -5.95 -1.97 -15.27
N SER A 217 -7.00 -2.76 -15.53
CA SER A 217 -8.38 -2.34 -15.33
C SER A 217 -8.63 -1.93 -13.86
N ALA A 218 -8.17 -2.72 -12.89
CA ALA A 218 -8.26 -2.38 -11.47
C ALA A 218 -7.50 -1.08 -11.15
N VAL A 219 -6.29 -0.90 -11.68
CA VAL A 219 -5.51 0.34 -11.51
C VAL A 219 -6.22 1.55 -12.13
N GLN A 220 -6.81 1.41 -13.32
CA GLN A 220 -7.56 2.49 -13.98
C GLN A 220 -8.80 2.89 -13.18
N ASN A 221 -9.54 1.94 -12.63
CA ASN A 221 -10.67 2.21 -11.74
C ASN A 221 -10.23 3.00 -10.51
N ARG A 222 -9.12 2.60 -9.89
CA ARG A 222 -8.53 3.29 -8.74
C ARG A 222 -8.06 4.70 -9.10
N LEU A 223 -7.36 4.87 -10.22
CA LEU A 223 -6.92 6.18 -10.73
C LEU A 223 -8.10 7.12 -11.04
N ARG A 224 -9.18 6.59 -11.64
CA ARG A 224 -10.40 7.33 -11.94
C ARG A 224 -11.01 7.94 -10.68
N VAL A 225 -11.07 7.18 -9.59
CA VAL A 225 -11.57 7.66 -8.29
C VAL A 225 -10.56 8.58 -7.60
N TYR A 226 -9.27 8.26 -7.71
CA TYR A 226 -8.21 8.96 -7.00
C TYR A 226 -7.90 10.36 -7.56
N LYS A 227 -7.91 10.54 -8.89
CA LYS A 227 -7.58 11.82 -9.53
C LYS A 227 -8.42 12.99 -8.98
N PRO A 228 -9.76 12.90 -8.88
CA PRO A 228 -10.56 13.95 -8.23
C PRO A 228 -10.15 14.19 -6.78
N VAL A 229 -9.89 13.13 -6.00
CA VAL A 229 -9.46 13.24 -4.59
C VAL A 229 -8.12 13.94 -4.44
N ARG A 230 -7.21 13.73 -5.40
CA ARG A 230 -5.90 14.38 -5.45
C ARG A 230 -5.99 15.87 -5.82
N MET A 231 -6.88 16.22 -6.75
CA MET A 231 -7.05 17.60 -7.24
C MET A 231 -7.90 18.47 -6.32
N ASP A 232 -8.74 17.86 -5.48
CA ASP A 232 -9.44 18.55 -4.40
C ASP A 232 -8.41 18.97 -3.33
N GLU A 233 -8.02 20.26 -3.33
CA GLU A 233 -7.05 20.83 -2.36
C GLU A 233 -7.50 20.65 -0.91
N GLY A 234 -8.79 20.35 -0.70
CA GLY A 234 -9.27 19.74 0.52
C GLY A 234 -9.40 18.24 0.34
N TRP A 235 -8.55 17.44 1.01
CA TRP A 235 -8.80 16.01 1.26
C TRP A 235 -10.02 15.78 2.19
N SER A 236 -11.03 16.63 2.05
CA SER A 236 -11.71 17.38 3.10
C SER A 236 -13.16 16.94 3.27
N ASN A 237 -13.41 15.66 3.00
CA ASN A 237 -14.77 15.15 2.90
C ASN A 237 -15.08 14.09 3.97
N THR A 238 -14.14 13.80 4.87
CA THR A 238 -14.38 12.97 6.05
C THR A 238 -14.67 13.86 7.25
N CYS A 239 -15.72 13.50 8.00
CA CYS A 239 -16.10 14.13 9.25
C CYS A 239 -16.39 13.05 10.28
N ASP A 240 -15.76 13.17 11.45
CA ASP A 240 -15.84 12.22 12.54
C ASP A 240 -17.00 12.50 13.52
N ASN A 241 -17.85 13.49 13.20
CA ASN A 241 -19.12 13.72 13.89
C ASN A 241 -20.27 12.99 13.17
N LEU A 242 -20.76 11.90 13.77
CA LEU A 242 -21.85 11.09 13.23
C LEU A 242 -23.23 11.75 13.42
N SER A 243 -23.46 12.39 14.56
CA SER A 243 -24.79 12.80 15.06
C SER A 243 -25.27 14.15 14.51
N GLN A 244 -24.38 15.14 14.41
CA GLN A 244 -24.73 16.54 14.12
C GLN A 244 -24.14 17.07 12.81
N CYS A 245 -23.54 16.21 11.99
CA CYS A 245 -23.02 16.63 10.69
C CYS A 245 -24.16 16.84 9.67
N THR A 246 -24.55 18.10 9.46
CA THR A 246 -25.60 18.51 8.51
C THR A 246 -25.09 18.76 7.08
N ARG A 247 -23.77 18.65 6.85
CA ARG A 247 -23.13 18.88 5.54
C ARG A 247 -23.53 17.90 4.43
N ASN A 248 -24.47 17.01 4.70
CA ASN A 248 -24.84 15.87 3.87
C ASN A 248 -26.22 16.05 3.23
N ALA A 249 -26.39 17.09 2.41
CA ALA A 249 -27.44 17.18 1.38
C ALA A 249 -27.21 18.28 0.33
N GLU A 250 -26.71 19.46 0.71
CA GLU A 250 -26.68 20.62 -0.20
C GLU A 250 -25.36 21.39 -0.07
N GLY A 251 -24.60 21.48 -1.17
CA GLY A 251 -23.46 22.40 -1.29
C GLY A 251 -22.23 22.06 -0.43
N ARG A 252 -21.23 21.39 -1.03
CA ARG A 252 -19.93 21.15 -0.40
C ARG A 252 -19.13 22.44 -0.34
N ASP A 253 -19.32 23.22 0.72
CA ASP A 253 -18.52 24.42 0.93
C ASP A 253 -17.06 24.03 1.19
N SER A 254 -16.15 24.63 0.41
CA SER A 254 -14.72 24.31 0.21
C SER A 254 -13.82 24.53 1.44
N SER A 255 -14.37 24.54 2.65
CA SER A 255 -13.56 24.77 3.85
C SER A 255 -12.72 23.53 4.18
N LYS A 256 -11.40 23.69 4.15
CA LYS A 256 -10.40 22.67 4.55
C LYS A 256 -10.83 21.93 5.82
N THR A 257 -10.82 20.59 5.75
CA THR A 257 -11.03 19.71 6.91
C THR A 257 -10.04 20.04 8.01
N LYS A 258 -10.57 20.06 9.23
CA LYS A 258 -9.83 20.34 10.45
C LYS A 258 -9.49 19.05 11.14
N GLN A 259 -8.26 18.92 11.59
CA GLN A 259 -7.81 17.79 12.39
C GLN A 259 -7.76 18.21 13.86
N CYS A 260 -8.05 17.28 14.77
CA CYS A 260 -7.81 17.53 16.19
C CYS A 260 -6.30 17.70 16.44
N SER A 261 -5.91 18.86 16.98
CA SER A 261 -4.50 19.19 17.24
C SER A 261 -3.84 18.34 18.32
N ARG A 262 -4.61 17.58 19.11
CA ARG A 262 -4.10 16.72 20.18
C ARG A 262 -3.85 15.30 19.73
N CYS A 263 -4.89 14.60 19.27
CA CYS A 263 -4.79 13.19 18.92
C CYS A 263 -4.41 12.95 17.46
N SER A 264 -4.55 13.96 16.59
CA SER A 264 -4.31 13.87 15.15
C SER A 264 -5.12 12.81 14.39
N SER A 265 -5.95 12.04 15.08
CA SER A 265 -6.70 10.90 14.55
C SER A 265 -8.09 11.27 14.02
N MET A 266 -8.72 12.33 14.55
CA MET A 266 -10.07 12.73 14.15
C MET A 266 -10.05 13.92 13.18
N THR A 267 -10.94 13.89 12.20
CA THR A 267 -11.15 14.94 11.20
C THR A 267 -12.56 15.52 11.24
N TYR A 268 -12.70 16.81 10.98
CA TYR A 268 -13.98 17.52 11.03
C TYR A 268 -14.13 18.47 9.86
N CYS A 269 -15.33 18.51 9.30
CA CYS A 269 -15.66 19.46 8.25
C CYS A 269 -15.85 20.90 8.76
N SER A 270 -16.09 21.09 10.07
CA SER A 270 -16.26 22.41 10.68
C SER A 270 -15.95 22.40 12.19
N PRO A 271 -15.67 23.58 12.81
CA PRO A 271 -15.59 23.70 14.27
C PRO A 271 -16.88 23.32 14.99
N HIS A 272 -18.04 23.48 14.34
CA HIS A 272 -19.32 23.06 14.92
C HIS A 272 -19.36 21.54 15.07
N CYS A 273 -19.03 20.79 14.00
CA CYS A 273 -18.93 19.34 14.05
C CYS A 273 -17.88 18.87 15.06
N GLN A 274 -16.73 19.54 15.14
CA GLN A 274 -15.73 19.22 16.16
C GLN A 274 -16.27 19.40 17.58
N ARG A 275 -16.95 20.52 17.87
CA ARG A 275 -17.52 20.78 19.21
C ARG A 275 -18.60 19.77 19.56
N GLY A 276 -19.51 19.46 18.62
CA GLY A 276 -20.56 18.45 18.84
C GLY A 276 -19.97 17.09 19.23
N ASP A 277 -19.05 16.57 18.42
CA ASP A 277 -18.39 15.28 18.69
C ASP A 277 -17.52 15.33 19.96
N TRP A 278 -16.90 16.48 20.25
CA TRP A 278 -16.12 16.67 21.48
C TRP A 278 -16.96 16.47 22.74
N PHE A 279 -18.13 17.11 22.81
CA PHE A 279 -19.02 16.99 23.97
C PHE A 279 -19.69 15.62 24.05
N GLU A 280 -20.01 15.02 22.91
CA GLU A 280 -20.70 13.72 22.87
C GLU A 280 -19.76 12.57 23.23
N ARG A 281 -18.54 12.54 22.69
CA ARG A 281 -17.64 11.37 22.86
C ARG A 281 -16.15 11.65 22.78
N HIS A 282 -15.68 12.48 21.85
CA HIS A 282 -14.25 12.57 21.56
C HIS A 282 -13.44 13.08 22.75
N ARG A 283 -14.00 13.91 23.63
CA ARG A 283 -13.29 14.34 24.85
C ARG A 283 -12.72 13.16 25.65
N ASN A 284 -13.46 12.06 25.74
CA ASN A 284 -13.07 10.86 26.48
C ASN A 284 -12.17 9.93 25.66
N GLU A 285 -12.30 9.93 24.33
CA GLU A 285 -11.50 9.11 23.42
C GLU A 285 -10.13 9.74 23.07
N CYS A 286 -10.01 11.07 23.18
CA CYS A 286 -8.85 11.84 22.73
C CYS A 286 -7.52 11.37 23.35
N PRO A 287 -7.43 11.04 24.66
CA PRO A 287 -6.20 10.50 25.25
C PRO A 287 -5.77 9.18 24.61
N SER A 288 -6.67 8.20 24.49
CA SER A 288 -6.38 6.90 23.87
C SER A 288 -6.02 7.07 22.39
N ALA A 289 -6.76 7.92 21.67
CA ALA A 289 -6.48 8.22 20.27
C ALA A 289 -5.13 8.91 20.05
N ARG A 290 -4.66 9.69 21.03
CA ARG A 290 -3.32 10.28 21.01
C ARG A 290 -2.25 9.21 21.26
N GLY A 291 -2.46 8.30 22.20
CA GLY A 291 -1.58 7.17 22.47
C GLY A 291 -1.39 6.30 21.22
N GLU A 292 -2.50 5.85 20.63
CA GLU A 292 -2.47 5.03 19.39
C GLU A 292 -1.77 5.78 18.24
N HIS A 293 -2.05 7.09 18.06
CA HIS A 293 -1.36 7.87 17.03
C HIS A 293 0.15 7.93 17.26
N PHE A 294 0.60 8.09 18.52
CA PHE A 294 2.03 8.13 18.84
C PHE A 294 2.69 6.78 18.51
N GLU A 295 2.11 5.67 18.97
CA GLU A 295 2.61 4.32 18.71
C GLU A 295 2.69 4.00 17.21
N LEU A 296 1.61 4.28 16.47
CA LEU A 296 1.59 4.06 15.02
C LEU A 296 2.55 5.00 14.27
N SER A 297 2.79 6.21 14.79
CA SER A 297 3.76 7.14 14.21
C SER A 297 5.19 6.67 14.42
N GLU A 298 5.51 6.20 15.63
CA GLU A 298 6.83 5.64 15.97
C GLU A 298 7.10 4.36 15.15
N ALA A 299 6.08 3.52 14.98
CA ALA A 299 6.12 2.32 14.16
C ALA A 299 5.97 2.59 12.64
N GLU A 300 5.99 3.85 12.18
CA GLU A 300 5.79 4.26 10.78
C GLU A 300 4.60 3.59 10.05
N SER A 301 3.53 3.33 10.80
CA SER A 301 2.35 2.55 10.38
C SER A 301 1.06 3.37 10.55
N LEU A 302 1.13 4.67 10.27
CA LEU A 302 -0.07 5.53 10.29
C LEU A 302 -0.94 5.28 9.06
N TYR A 303 -2.23 5.03 9.29
CA TYR A 303 -3.25 5.17 8.25
C TYR A 303 -3.59 6.64 8.04
N SER A 304 -3.11 7.21 6.93
CA SER A 304 -3.22 8.64 6.68
C SER A 304 -4.65 9.06 6.30
N HIS A 305 -5.00 10.31 6.65
CA HIS A 305 -6.29 10.91 6.26
C HIS A 305 -6.51 10.92 4.74
N ARG A 306 -5.43 11.05 3.96
CA ARG A 306 -5.44 10.93 2.49
C ARG A 306 -5.92 9.56 2.04
N SER A 307 -5.38 8.50 2.66
CA SER A 307 -5.75 7.12 2.35
C SER A 307 -7.20 6.86 2.75
N ARG A 308 -7.62 7.31 3.94
CA ARG A 308 -9.02 7.24 4.38
C ARG A 308 -9.99 7.93 3.43
N ALA A 309 -9.67 9.14 2.97
CA ALA A 309 -10.49 9.87 2.02
C ALA A 309 -10.60 9.12 0.68
N PHE A 310 -9.48 8.62 0.15
CA PHE A 310 -9.47 7.84 -1.09
C PHE A 310 -10.27 6.54 -0.94
N HIS A 311 -10.00 5.73 0.08
CA HIS A 311 -10.70 4.46 0.34
C HIS A 311 -12.21 4.67 0.53
N THR A 312 -12.61 5.73 1.24
CA THR A 312 -14.03 6.11 1.39
C THR A 312 -14.68 6.39 0.03
N ARG A 313 -14.00 7.15 -0.84
CA ARG A 313 -14.50 7.46 -2.20
C ARG A 313 -14.50 6.24 -3.11
N TYR A 314 -13.56 5.32 -2.92
CA TYR A 314 -13.52 4.06 -3.65
C TYR A 314 -14.71 3.17 -3.27
N LEU A 315 -15.08 3.12 -1.99
CA LEU A 315 -16.28 2.38 -1.55
C LEU A 315 -17.59 3.00 -2.03
N GLU A 316 -17.69 4.34 -2.12
CA GLU A 316 -18.83 4.98 -2.80
C GLU A 316 -18.98 4.47 -4.24
N TRP A 317 -17.88 4.49 -4.99
CA TRP A 317 -17.85 4.05 -6.38
C TRP A 317 -18.15 2.55 -6.52
N LEU A 318 -17.52 1.70 -5.71
CA LEU A 318 -17.73 0.24 -5.73
C LEU A 318 -19.18 -0.14 -5.44
N PHE A 319 -19.76 0.45 -4.40
CA PHE A 319 -21.15 0.19 -4.04
C PHE A 319 -22.09 0.58 -5.19
N GLU A 320 -21.85 1.72 -5.83
CA GLU A 320 -22.62 2.16 -7.00
C GLU A 320 -22.48 1.19 -8.19
N GLN A 321 -21.25 0.74 -8.51
CA GLN A 321 -21.03 -0.21 -9.61
C GLN A 321 -21.66 -1.58 -9.35
N ARG A 322 -21.76 -2.00 -8.08
CA ARG A 322 -22.22 -3.34 -7.69
C ARG A 322 -23.61 -3.34 -7.05
N ALA A 323 -24.34 -2.22 -7.11
CA ALA A 323 -25.61 -2.05 -6.41
C ALA A 323 -26.60 -3.18 -6.74
N VAL A 324 -26.76 -3.52 -8.03
CA VAL A 324 -27.67 -4.59 -8.48
C VAL A 324 -27.28 -5.94 -7.87
N ASP A 325 -26.00 -6.31 -7.95
CA ASP A 325 -25.49 -7.57 -7.41
C ASP A 325 -25.66 -7.63 -5.88
N ILE A 326 -25.38 -6.52 -5.19
CA ILE A 326 -25.53 -6.41 -3.73
C ILE A 326 -26.99 -6.61 -3.34
N TYR A 327 -27.92 -5.92 -4.00
CA TYR A 327 -29.36 -6.05 -3.71
C TYR A 327 -29.85 -7.47 -3.98
N ALA A 328 -29.38 -8.12 -5.05
CA ALA A 328 -29.69 -9.52 -5.33
C ALA A 328 -29.13 -10.47 -4.25
N ALA A 329 -27.83 -10.39 -3.95
CA ALA A 329 -27.18 -11.25 -2.97
C ALA A 329 -27.73 -11.07 -1.54
N CYS A 330 -28.17 -9.86 -1.20
CA CYS A 330 -28.79 -9.59 0.08
C CYS A 330 -30.21 -10.19 0.17
N ALA A 331 -30.93 -10.32 -0.94
CA ALA A 331 -32.31 -10.80 -0.99
C ALA A 331 -32.45 -12.32 -0.92
N GLU A 332 -31.41 -13.08 -1.30
CA GLU A 332 -31.41 -14.55 -1.29
C GLU A 332 -31.40 -15.18 0.12
N GLY A 333 -31.24 -14.37 1.18
CA GLY A 333 -31.25 -14.85 2.57
C GLY A 333 -32.66 -14.91 3.16
N LYS A 334 -33.25 -16.10 3.24
CA LYS A 334 -34.48 -16.34 4.01
C LYS A 334 -34.20 -16.09 5.50
N ASN A 335 -34.68 -14.96 6.05
CA ASN A 335 -34.83 -14.60 7.49
C ASN A 335 -34.14 -13.30 7.95
N VAL A 336 -33.48 -12.53 7.08
CA VAL A 336 -32.93 -11.20 7.42
C VAL A 336 -33.28 -10.23 6.29
N PRO A 337 -33.92 -9.07 6.56
CA PRO A 337 -34.26 -8.11 5.50
C PRO A 337 -33.02 -7.72 4.70
N THR A 338 -33.11 -7.75 3.37
CA THR A 338 -32.06 -7.41 2.39
C THR A 338 -31.28 -6.14 2.75
N GLU A 339 -31.96 -5.15 3.32
CA GLU A 339 -31.42 -3.83 3.68
C GLU A 339 -30.51 -3.83 4.92
N THR A 340 -30.40 -4.96 5.63
CA THR A 340 -29.67 -5.05 6.90
C THR A 340 -28.31 -5.74 6.80
N LYS A 341 -27.97 -6.37 5.66
CA LYS A 341 -26.63 -6.96 5.48
C LYS A 341 -25.61 -5.89 5.06
N ILE A 342 -24.37 -6.06 5.51
CA ILE A 342 -23.25 -5.18 5.19
C ILE A 342 -22.43 -5.83 4.07
N PRO A 343 -22.42 -5.32 2.83
CA PRO A 343 -21.46 -5.77 1.82
C PRO A 343 -20.03 -5.46 2.28
N VAL A 344 -19.20 -6.50 2.33
CA VAL A 344 -17.77 -6.41 2.66
C VAL A 344 -16.97 -6.62 1.38
N PHE A 345 -16.27 -5.59 0.93
CA PHE A 345 -15.40 -5.62 -0.24
C PHE A 345 -13.96 -5.96 0.15
N ASP A 346 -13.43 -7.05 -0.38
CA ASP A 346 -11.99 -7.34 -0.28
C ASP A 346 -11.24 -6.55 -1.35
N CYS A 347 -10.57 -5.47 -0.91
CA CYS A 347 -9.80 -4.59 -1.77
C CYS A 347 -8.30 -4.93 -1.75
N THR A 348 -7.92 -6.08 -1.21
CA THR A 348 -6.52 -6.56 -1.19
C THR A 348 -6.15 -7.29 -2.49
N GLY A 349 -7.14 -7.76 -3.26
CA GLY A 349 -6.92 -8.51 -4.50
C GLY A 349 -7.03 -7.71 -5.81
N LEU A 350 -6.97 -8.46 -6.91
CA LEU A 350 -7.20 -7.98 -8.29
C LEU A 350 -8.67 -7.75 -8.64
N GLY A 351 -9.58 -8.37 -7.90
CA GLY A 351 -11.01 -8.31 -8.15
C GLY A 351 -11.74 -7.55 -7.06
N ASP A 352 -12.81 -6.88 -7.43
CA ASP A 352 -13.72 -6.23 -6.50
C ASP A 352 -14.75 -7.24 -5.97
N LYS A 353 -14.27 -8.34 -5.35
CA LYS A 353 -15.14 -9.35 -4.76
C LYS A 353 -15.82 -8.78 -3.51
N PHE A 354 -17.06 -9.16 -3.28
CA PHE A 354 -17.76 -8.81 -2.06
C PHE A 354 -18.54 -9.98 -1.51
N GLU A 355 -18.71 -9.98 -0.19
CA GLU A 355 -19.57 -10.93 0.53
C GLU A 355 -20.52 -10.15 1.44
N PRO A 356 -21.83 -10.46 1.43
CA PRO A 356 -22.78 -9.81 2.32
C PRO A 356 -22.69 -10.42 3.73
N PHE A 357 -22.37 -9.58 4.71
CA PHE A 357 -22.11 -9.98 6.08
C PHE A 357 -23.26 -9.60 7.02
N ASN A 358 -23.51 -10.41 8.05
CA ASN A 358 -24.53 -10.13 9.05
C ASN A 358 -23.97 -9.17 10.13
N PRO A 359 -24.63 -8.03 10.40
CA PRO A 359 -24.20 -7.11 11.46
C PRO A 359 -24.04 -7.75 12.84
N ASP A 360 -24.86 -8.76 13.17
CA ASP A 360 -24.80 -9.41 14.49
C ASP A 360 -23.55 -10.28 14.63
N ASP A 361 -23.18 -10.98 13.57
CA ASP A 361 -21.94 -11.76 13.53
C ASP A 361 -20.73 -10.82 13.60
N LEU A 362 -20.79 -9.66 12.94
CA LEU A 362 -19.73 -8.66 12.99
C LEU A 362 -19.57 -8.08 14.41
N LEU A 363 -20.69 -7.74 15.07
CA LEU A 363 -20.68 -7.26 16.44
C LEU A 363 -20.17 -8.33 17.42
N ALA A 364 -20.50 -9.61 17.20
CA ALA A 364 -20.01 -10.73 17.98
C ALA A 364 -18.49 -10.88 17.81
N GLN A 365 -17.98 -10.89 16.58
CA GLN A 365 -16.55 -10.94 16.28
C GLN A 365 -15.80 -9.78 16.92
N LEU A 366 -16.28 -8.55 16.76
CA LEU A 366 -15.65 -7.37 17.35
C LEU A 366 -15.68 -7.37 18.89
N SER A 367 -16.60 -8.13 19.50
CA SER A 367 -16.76 -8.22 20.96
C SER A 367 -15.95 -9.35 21.59
N GLN A 368 -15.32 -10.21 20.80
CA GLN A 368 -14.30 -11.12 21.29
C GLN A 368 -13.10 -10.29 21.74
N THR A 369 -12.88 -10.20 23.05
CA THR A 369 -11.72 -9.54 23.64
C THR A 369 -10.48 -10.39 23.38
N SER A 370 -9.47 -9.85 22.69
CA SER A 370 -8.14 -10.44 22.82
C SER A 370 -7.55 -10.04 24.18
N ASN A 371 -6.77 -10.94 24.77
CA ASN A 371 -6.04 -10.67 26.01
C ASN A 371 -4.81 -9.76 25.79
N ASP A 372 -4.66 -9.17 24.61
CA ASP A 372 -3.50 -8.36 24.26
C ASP A 372 -3.69 -6.90 24.72
N ALA A 373 -2.70 -6.36 25.43
CA ALA A 373 -2.69 -4.97 25.88
C ALA A 373 -2.75 -3.98 24.72
N SER A 374 -2.24 -4.36 23.53
CA SER A 374 -2.32 -3.58 22.29
C SER A 374 -3.76 -3.35 21.83
N ASP A 375 -4.65 -4.29 22.12
CA ASP A 375 -6.06 -4.28 21.72
C ASP A 375 -6.89 -3.29 22.56
N ASN A 376 -6.46 -3.05 23.81
CA ASN A 376 -7.02 -2.03 24.68
C ASN A 376 -6.66 -0.61 24.24
N ILE A 377 -5.50 -0.41 23.60
CA ILE A 377 -5.05 0.91 23.09
C ILE A 377 -5.80 1.29 21.81
N ARG A 378 -6.05 0.32 20.93
CA ARG A 378 -6.87 0.48 19.69
C ARG A 378 -8.39 0.48 19.94
N SER A 379 -8.81 0.44 21.20
CA SER A 379 -10.21 0.25 21.61
C SER A 379 -11.16 1.34 21.12
N PHE A 380 -10.70 2.61 21.00
CA PHE A 380 -11.60 3.70 20.60
C PHE A 380 -12.08 3.54 19.14
N ARG A 381 -11.21 3.05 18.24
CA ARG A 381 -11.53 2.81 16.83
C ARG A 381 -12.57 1.70 16.69
N LYS A 382 -12.34 0.58 17.36
CA LYS A 382 -13.30 -0.53 17.47
C LYS A 382 -14.62 -0.06 18.11
N SER A 383 -14.58 0.83 19.10
CA SER A 383 -15.77 1.42 19.73
C SER A 383 -16.60 2.22 18.74
N ARG A 384 -15.99 3.16 18.01
CA ARG A 384 -16.68 3.96 16.98
C ARG A 384 -17.24 3.09 15.86
N TYR A 385 -16.50 2.06 15.46
CA TYR A 385 -16.93 1.08 14.47
C TYR A 385 -18.18 0.33 14.94
N LYS A 386 -18.17 -0.26 16.14
CA LYS A 386 -19.33 -0.94 16.76
C LYS A 386 -20.53 0.00 16.90
N GLN A 387 -20.28 1.24 17.32
CA GLN A 387 -21.33 2.24 17.49
C GLN A 387 -22.03 2.53 16.16
N LEU A 388 -21.27 2.68 15.07
CA LEU A 388 -21.84 2.92 13.74
C LEU A 388 -22.80 1.78 13.33
N VAL A 389 -22.35 0.52 13.47
CA VAL A 389 -23.18 -0.65 13.17
C VAL A 389 -24.46 -0.66 14.02
N ARG A 390 -24.35 -0.42 15.33
CA ARG A 390 -25.50 -0.39 16.25
C ARG A 390 -26.47 0.73 15.92
N THR A 391 -25.98 1.95 15.70
CA THR A 391 -26.82 3.12 15.44
C THR A 391 -27.60 2.94 14.15
N THR A 392 -26.96 2.58 13.04
CA THR A 392 -27.64 2.38 11.76
C THR A 392 -28.64 1.22 11.81
N ARG A 393 -28.36 0.15 12.57
CA ARG A 393 -29.31 -0.95 12.77
C ARG A 393 -30.53 -0.53 13.59
N SER A 394 -30.33 0.25 14.65
CA SER A 394 -31.42 0.69 15.54
C SER A 394 -32.30 1.77 14.94
N LEU A 395 -31.75 2.60 14.06
CA LEU A 395 -32.40 3.74 13.42
C LEU A 395 -32.12 3.72 11.91
N PRO A 396 -32.64 2.71 11.18
CA PRO A 396 -32.46 2.66 9.74
C PRO A 396 -33.10 3.88 9.10
N THR A 397 -32.33 4.60 8.30
CA THR A 397 -32.81 5.75 7.53
C THR A 397 -32.93 5.31 6.07
N GLU A 398 -34.03 5.66 5.43
CA GLU A 398 -34.27 5.30 4.03
C GLU A 398 -33.13 5.81 3.12
N GLY A 399 -32.62 4.91 2.27
CA GLY A 399 -31.51 5.22 1.37
C GLY A 399 -30.14 5.31 2.04
N GLU A 400 -29.99 4.91 3.31
CA GLU A 400 -28.69 4.74 3.96
C GLU A 400 -28.24 3.28 3.97
N HIS A 401 -26.96 3.05 3.66
CA HIS A 401 -26.36 1.71 3.62
C HIS A 401 -25.00 1.70 4.30
N LEU A 402 -24.72 0.64 5.06
CA LEU A 402 -23.37 0.36 5.53
C LEU A 402 -22.62 -0.47 4.50
N VAL A 403 -21.37 -0.11 4.24
CA VAL A 403 -20.44 -0.88 3.41
C VAL A 403 -19.09 -0.96 4.10
N GLU A 404 -18.46 -2.13 4.07
CA GLU A 404 -17.09 -2.31 4.56
C GLU A 404 -16.13 -2.54 3.39
N GLY A 405 -14.93 -1.97 3.50
CA GLY A 405 -13.80 -2.33 2.65
C GLY A 405 -12.61 -2.80 3.48
N VAL A 406 -11.96 -3.86 3.02
CA VAL A 406 -10.72 -4.39 3.60
C VAL A 406 -9.55 -3.99 2.70
N PHE A 407 -8.60 -3.25 3.25
CA PHE A 407 -7.46 -2.70 2.50
C PHE A 407 -6.14 -3.19 3.12
N GLN A 408 -5.13 -3.43 2.29
CA GLN A 408 -3.79 -3.74 2.79
C GLN A 408 -3.24 -2.55 3.58
N HIS A 409 -2.74 -2.79 4.80
CA HIS A 409 -2.09 -1.75 5.59
C HIS A 409 -0.57 -1.93 5.62
N ASP A 410 -0.06 -3.03 6.15
CA ASP A 410 1.37 -3.35 6.10
C ASP A 410 1.59 -4.80 5.66
N SER A 411 2.79 -5.37 5.83
CA SER A 411 3.07 -6.75 5.44
C SER A 411 2.23 -7.83 6.17
N LYS A 412 1.59 -7.50 7.29
CA LYS A 412 0.88 -8.41 8.20
C LYS A 412 -0.50 -7.91 8.65
N SER A 413 -0.83 -6.64 8.45
CA SER A 413 -2.09 -6.04 8.92
C SER A 413 -2.96 -5.47 7.80
N THR A 414 -4.25 -5.38 8.07
CA THR A 414 -5.27 -4.81 7.17
C THR A 414 -6.05 -3.67 7.84
N ILE A 415 -6.51 -2.71 7.03
CA ILE A 415 -7.48 -1.70 7.44
C ILE A 415 -8.88 -2.22 7.11
N HIS A 416 -9.73 -2.23 8.11
CA HIS A 416 -11.16 -2.47 7.99
C HIS A 416 -11.89 -1.13 8.08
N LEU A 417 -12.39 -0.62 6.95
CA LEU A 417 -13.06 0.69 6.85
C LEU A 417 -14.56 0.48 6.60
N LEU A 418 -15.37 0.86 7.58
CA LEU A 418 -16.83 0.89 7.48
C LEU A 418 -17.29 2.30 7.10
N VAL A 419 -18.15 2.39 6.09
CA VAL A 419 -18.69 3.63 5.56
C VAL A 419 -20.21 3.59 5.61
N LEU A 420 -20.81 4.65 6.15
CA LEU A 420 -22.24 4.90 6.03
C LEU A 420 -22.46 5.74 4.77
N LEU A 421 -23.04 5.11 3.76
CA LEU A 421 -23.47 5.74 2.52
C LEU A 421 -24.89 6.26 2.66
N LYS A 422 -25.17 7.39 2.01
CA LYS A 422 -26.51 7.98 1.85
C LYS A 422 -26.77 8.19 0.38
N ARG A 423 -27.95 7.80 -0.09
CA ARG A 423 -28.42 8.04 -1.45
C ARG A 423 -28.61 9.55 -1.68
N ILE A 424 -28.10 10.03 -2.81
CA ILE A 424 -28.27 11.40 -3.28
C ILE A 424 -28.73 11.37 -4.75
N GLU A 425 -29.09 12.53 -5.31
CA GLU A 425 -29.30 12.64 -6.75
C GLU A 425 -28.01 12.24 -7.49
N GLY A 426 -28.12 11.25 -8.38
CA GLY A 426 -27.00 10.76 -9.17
C GLY A 426 -26.05 9.76 -8.48
N GLY A 427 -26.40 9.17 -7.33
CA GLY A 427 -25.63 8.04 -6.76
C GLY A 427 -25.63 7.96 -5.23
N TYR A 428 -24.50 7.54 -4.65
CA TYR A 428 -24.30 7.45 -3.20
C TYR A 428 -23.13 8.31 -2.73
N LYS A 429 -23.24 8.83 -1.51
CA LYS A 429 -22.15 9.55 -0.83
C LYS A 429 -21.94 9.10 0.60
N ALA A 430 -20.68 9.03 1.00
CA ALA A 430 -20.30 8.76 2.37
C ALA A 430 -20.72 9.91 3.28
N ARG A 431 -21.57 9.58 4.25
CA ARG A 431 -22.01 10.44 5.34
C ARG A 431 -21.02 10.41 6.50
N TYR A 432 -20.47 9.24 6.77
CA TYR A 432 -19.57 8.96 7.89
C TYR A 432 -18.69 7.74 7.58
N SER A 433 -17.52 7.66 8.19
CA SER A 433 -16.71 6.44 8.14
C SER A 433 -16.05 6.16 9.49
N ALA A 434 -15.86 4.89 9.83
CA ALA A 434 -15.08 4.44 10.98
C ALA A 434 -14.16 3.30 10.51
N PHE A 435 -13.03 3.12 11.17
CA PHE A 435 -12.09 2.07 10.78
C PHE A 435 -11.35 1.52 11.99
N TYR A 436 -10.79 0.33 11.85
CA TYR A 436 -9.78 -0.23 12.74
C TYR A 436 -8.71 -0.95 11.91
N ILE A 437 -7.58 -1.28 12.56
CA ILE A 437 -6.47 -2.01 11.95
C ILE A 437 -6.40 -3.38 12.64
N LEU A 438 -6.46 -4.44 11.84
CA LEU A 438 -6.37 -5.83 12.29
C LEU A 438 -4.96 -6.36 12.05
#